data_AF-A0A6C0KCM8-F1
#
_entry.id   AF-A0A6C0KCM8-F1
#
_cell.length_a   1.000
_cell.length_b   1.000
_cell.length_c   1.000
_cell.angle_alpha   90.00
_cell.angle_beta   90.00
_cell.angle_gamma   90.00
#
_symmetry.space_group_name_H-M   'P 1'
#
loop_
_entity.id
_entity.type
_entity.pdbx_description
1 polymer ?
#
loop_
_entity_poly.entity_id
_entity_poly.type
_entity_poly.pdbx_seq_one_letter_code
_entity_poly.pdbx_strand_id
1 'polypeptide(L)'
;MSSVLYYSKYCDNCKLLLYELGKSNLQNDIHFLSIDRRIEKKGNIYIVLDNGREILLPKQITNVPSLLLLNKGNKILVGKDVLNYYKPKISSEKVMATQNNIEPMAFSFTEMGTCMSDSYSYWDQSSDELSAKGHGGLRQMHSFVTLNHDDKIYTPEDDYEPDKVGEVDLGKLQQQREKDIKAPPQGSLA
;
A
#
# COMPACT_ATOMS: atom_id res chain seq x y z
N MET A 1 -27.03 2.38 2.82
CA MET A 1 -28.03 1.34 2.45
C MET A 1 -27.88 0.12 3.35
N SER A 2 -28.80 -0.12 4.28
CA SER A 2 -28.67 -1.20 5.27
C SER A 2 -28.83 -2.59 4.63
N SER A 3 -27.79 -3.42 4.72
CA SER A 3 -27.77 -4.82 4.33
C SER A 3 -27.18 -5.67 5.47
N VAL A 4 -27.63 -6.91 5.63
CA VAL A 4 -27.17 -7.78 6.73
C VAL A 4 -26.35 -8.92 6.16
N LEU A 5 -25.06 -8.97 6.53
CA LEU A 5 -24.16 -10.03 6.12
C LEU A 5 -24.00 -11.05 7.25
N TYR A 6 -24.39 -12.28 6.99
CA TYR A 6 -24.17 -13.42 7.87
C TYR A 6 -22.85 -14.08 7.49
N TYR A 7 -21.97 -14.24 8.48
CA TYR A 7 -20.66 -14.84 8.30
C TYR A 7 -20.31 -15.79 9.47
N SER A 8 -19.31 -16.64 9.25
CA SER A 8 -18.73 -17.51 10.28
C SER A 8 -17.22 -17.33 10.30
N LYS A 9 -16.60 -17.31 11.49
CA LYS A 9 -15.15 -17.16 11.65
C LYS A 9 -14.36 -18.38 11.17
N TYR A 10 -15.00 -19.53 11.08
CA TYR A 10 -14.37 -20.80 10.69
C TYR A 10 -14.39 -21.05 9.17
N CYS A 11 -15.01 -20.16 8.39
CA CYS A 11 -15.09 -20.30 6.94
C CYS A 11 -14.03 -19.43 6.24
N ASP A 12 -13.17 -20.03 5.44
CA ASP A 12 -12.10 -19.30 4.74
C ASP A 12 -12.64 -18.34 3.68
N ASN A 13 -13.71 -18.72 2.97
CA ASN A 13 -14.40 -17.83 2.02
C ASN A 13 -14.97 -16.59 2.72
N CYS A 14 -15.41 -16.71 3.97
CA CYS A 14 -15.88 -15.56 4.75
C CYS A 14 -14.73 -14.64 5.15
N LYS A 15 -13.58 -15.19 5.54
CA LYS A 15 -12.40 -14.39 5.90
C LYS A 15 -11.92 -13.55 4.71
N LEU A 16 -11.85 -14.15 3.52
CA LEU A 16 -11.48 -13.44 2.29
C LEU A 16 -12.47 -12.31 1.98
N LEU A 17 -13.78 -12.59 2.07
CA LEU A 17 -14.83 -11.61 1.80
C LEU A 17 -14.79 -10.45 2.81
N LEU A 18 -14.61 -10.74 4.10
CA LEU A 18 -14.48 -9.71 5.14
C LEU A 18 -13.24 -8.83 4.92
N TYR A 19 -12.12 -9.42 4.48
CA TYR A 19 -10.90 -8.68 4.16
C TYR A 19 -11.10 -7.73 2.98
N GLU A 20 -11.80 -8.16 1.91
CA GLU A 20 -12.12 -7.30 0.77
C GLU A 20 -13.08 -6.17 1.15
N LEU A 21 -14.13 -6.48 1.91
CA LEU A 21 -15.12 -5.48 2.34
C LEU A 21 -14.52 -4.46 3.31
N GLY A 22 -13.63 -4.88 4.22
CA GLY A 22 -12.97 -4.00 5.19
C GLY A 22 -12.04 -2.96 4.57
N LYS A 23 -11.60 -3.15 3.31
CA LYS A 23 -10.82 -2.15 2.56
C LYS A 23 -11.67 -1.06 1.92
N SER A 24 -12.98 -1.30 1.81
CA SER A 24 -13.91 -0.41 1.10
C SER A 24 -14.76 0.40 2.07
N ASN A 25 -15.30 1.52 1.62
CA ASN A 25 -16.19 2.35 2.44
C ASN A 25 -17.57 1.72 2.67
N LEU A 26 -17.83 0.55 2.06
CA LEU A 26 -19.07 -0.20 2.12
C LEU A 26 -19.37 -0.78 3.52
N GLN A 27 -18.39 -0.82 4.42
CA GLN A 27 -18.57 -1.29 5.79
C GLN A 27 -19.66 -0.53 6.56
N ASN A 28 -19.86 0.77 6.26
CA ASN A 28 -20.83 1.61 6.95
C ASN A 28 -22.28 1.24 6.63
N ASP A 29 -22.48 0.57 5.50
CA ASP A 29 -23.78 0.16 4.98
C ASP A 29 -24.13 -1.30 5.33
N ILE A 30 -23.20 -2.05 5.91
CA ILE A 30 -23.33 -3.48 6.14
C ILE A 30 -23.34 -3.77 7.64
N HIS A 31 -24.39 -4.46 8.10
CA HIS A 31 -24.43 -5.04 9.43
C HIS A 31 -23.85 -6.45 9.39
N PHE A 32 -22.72 -6.64 10.07
CA PHE A 32 -22.03 -7.92 10.16
C PHE A 32 -22.57 -8.75 11.33
N LEU A 33 -23.13 -9.92 11.04
CA LEU A 33 -23.66 -10.84 12.04
C LEU A 33 -22.93 -12.19 11.99
N SER A 34 -22.25 -12.53 13.08
CA SER A 34 -21.56 -13.82 13.21
C SER A 34 -22.53 -14.92 13.63
N ILE A 35 -22.62 -16.01 12.87
CA ILE A 35 -23.51 -17.14 13.18
C ILE A 35 -22.88 -18.23 14.07
N ASP A 36 -21.68 -17.98 14.59
CA ASP A 36 -20.91 -18.98 15.34
C ASP A 36 -21.56 -19.33 16.69
N ARG A 37 -22.19 -18.36 17.36
CA ARG A 37 -22.93 -18.57 18.60
C ARG A 37 -24.43 -18.66 18.30
N ARG A 38 -24.96 -19.88 18.33
CA ARG A 38 -26.39 -20.15 18.08
C ARG A 38 -27.03 -20.91 19.24
N ILE A 39 -28.26 -20.54 19.57
CA ILE A 39 -29.11 -21.21 20.56
C ILE A 39 -30.40 -21.63 19.86
N GLU A 40 -30.79 -22.89 20.04
CA GLU A 40 -32.09 -23.36 19.58
C GLU A 40 -33.13 -23.18 20.68
N LYS A 41 -34.19 -22.39 20.41
CA LYS A 41 -35.34 -22.27 21.30
C LYS A 41 -36.60 -22.59 20.50
N LYS A 42 -37.36 -23.60 20.95
CA LYS A 42 -38.66 -23.98 20.36
C LYS A 42 -38.60 -24.24 18.84
N GLY A 43 -37.53 -24.89 18.35
CA GLY A 43 -37.35 -25.22 16.92
C GLY A 43 -36.97 -24.03 16.02
N ASN A 44 -36.62 -22.89 16.60
CA ASN A 44 -36.05 -21.74 15.90
C ASN A 44 -34.63 -21.48 16.41
N ILE A 45 -33.73 -21.14 15.48
CA ILE A 45 -32.33 -20.86 15.77
C ILE A 45 -32.17 -19.36 16.02
N TYR A 46 -31.59 -19.00 17.17
CA TYR A 46 -31.26 -17.64 17.56
C TYR A 46 -29.75 -17.45 17.57
N ILE A 47 -29.28 -16.34 17.03
CA ILE A 47 -27.88 -15.92 17.08
C ILE A 47 -27.67 -15.04 18.30
N VAL A 48 -26.66 -15.35 19.10
CA VAL A 48 -26.28 -14.56 20.27
C VAL A 48 -25.18 -13.58 19.87
N LEU A 49 -25.52 -12.30 19.87
CA LEU A 49 -24.55 -11.21 19.68
C LEU A 49 -23.61 -11.13 20.89
N ASP A 50 -22.42 -10.53 20.71
CA ASP A 50 -21.48 -10.29 21.81
C ASP A 50 -22.07 -9.45 22.95
N ASN A 51 -23.06 -8.61 22.65
CA ASN A 51 -23.79 -7.80 23.63
C ASN A 51 -24.86 -8.59 24.41
N GLY A 52 -24.95 -9.91 24.23
CA GLY A 52 -25.96 -10.78 24.86
C GLY A 52 -27.36 -10.70 24.26
N ARG A 53 -27.56 -9.89 23.20
CA ARG A 53 -28.83 -9.81 22.47
C ARG A 53 -29.01 -11.02 21.56
N GLU A 54 -30.23 -11.54 21.51
CA GLU A 54 -30.60 -12.67 20.67
C GLU A 54 -31.33 -12.17 19.41
N ILE A 55 -30.87 -12.59 18.23
CA ILE A 55 -31.52 -12.30 16.93
C ILE A 55 -32.01 -13.60 16.33
N LEU A 56 -33.24 -13.62 15.81
CA LEU A 56 -33.77 -14.79 15.11
C LEU A 56 -33.08 -14.96 13.74
N LEU A 57 -32.53 -16.14 13.50
CA LEU A 57 -31.96 -16.50 12.20
C LEU A 57 -33.08 -16.96 11.25
N PRO A 58 -33.26 -16.31 10.09
CA PRO A 58 -34.19 -16.79 9.06
C PRO A 58 -33.81 -18.19 8.56
N LYS A 59 -34.79 -19.11 8.49
CA LYS A 59 -34.60 -20.49 8.01
C LYS A 59 -34.12 -20.60 6.55
N GLN A 60 -34.22 -19.50 5.80
CA GLN A 60 -33.77 -19.41 4.41
C GLN A 60 -32.24 -19.40 4.29
N ILE A 61 -31.53 -19.07 5.38
CA ILE A 61 -30.07 -19.01 5.41
C ILE A 61 -29.55 -20.38 5.86
N THR A 62 -29.20 -21.20 4.88
CA THR A 62 -28.61 -22.54 5.10
C THR A 62 -27.09 -22.51 5.04
N ASN A 63 -26.54 -21.66 4.17
CA ASN A 63 -25.12 -21.61 3.84
C ASN A 63 -24.55 -20.21 4.09
N VAL A 64 -23.25 -20.17 4.41
CA VAL A 64 -22.52 -18.95 4.72
C VAL A 64 -21.25 -18.89 3.84
N PRO A 65 -20.85 -17.73 3.29
CA PRO A 65 -21.38 -16.38 3.50
C PRO A 65 -22.74 -16.15 2.83
N SER A 66 -23.63 -15.40 3.48
CA SER A 66 -24.91 -15.01 2.90
C SER A 66 -25.26 -13.56 3.22
N LEU A 67 -25.71 -12.83 2.21
CA LEU A 67 -26.12 -11.43 2.32
C LEU A 67 -27.63 -11.30 2.17
N LEU A 68 -28.26 -10.67 3.15
CA LEU A 68 -29.67 -10.31 3.12
C LEU A 68 -29.82 -8.84 2.75
N LEU A 69 -30.44 -8.60 1.59
CA LEU A 69 -30.70 -7.26 1.05
C LEU A 69 -32.09 -6.79 1.50
N LEU A 70 -32.15 -5.98 2.55
CA LEU A 70 -33.40 -5.43 3.10
C LEU A 70 -34.11 -4.51 2.08
N ASN A 71 -33.34 -3.79 1.26
CA ASN A 71 -33.86 -2.85 0.27
C ASN A 71 -34.37 -3.50 -1.03
N LYS A 72 -34.05 -4.77 -1.30
CA LYS A 72 -34.43 -5.47 -2.54
C LYS A 72 -35.39 -6.62 -2.25
N GLY A 73 -36.43 -6.34 -1.46
CA GLY A 73 -37.47 -7.32 -1.15
C GLY A 73 -36.96 -8.54 -0.38
N ASN A 74 -36.00 -8.35 0.52
CA ASN A 74 -35.39 -9.43 1.31
C ASN A 74 -34.73 -10.52 0.46
N LYS A 75 -34.17 -10.15 -0.70
CA LYS A 75 -33.40 -11.09 -1.51
C LYS A 75 -32.15 -11.55 -0.75
N ILE A 76 -31.91 -12.85 -0.79
CA ILE A 76 -30.72 -13.49 -0.21
C ILE A 76 -29.74 -13.79 -1.34
N LEU A 77 -28.48 -13.37 -1.17
CA LEU A 77 -27.35 -13.76 -2.01
C LEU A 77 -26.45 -14.69 -1.20
N VAL A 78 -25.90 -15.73 -1.83
CA VAL A 78 -25.14 -16.78 -1.15
C VAL A 78 -23.78 -16.96 -1.81
N GLY A 79 -22.75 -17.22 -1.01
CA GLY A 79 -21.42 -17.57 -1.49
C GLY A 79 -20.75 -16.47 -2.31
N LYS A 80 -20.28 -16.83 -3.51
CA LYS A 80 -19.56 -15.93 -4.43
C LYS A 80 -20.43 -14.81 -4.99
N ASP A 81 -21.75 -14.98 -4.99
CA ASP A 81 -22.67 -13.95 -5.49
C ASP A 81 -22.67 -12.70 -4.62
N VAL A 82 -22.36 -12.85 -3.33
CA VAL A 82 -22.15 -11.71 -2.43
C VAL A 82 -20.98 -10.86 -2.91
N LEU A 83 -19.87 -11.50 -3.28
CA LEU A 83 -18.69 -10.81 -3.81
C LEU A 83 -19.01 -10.11 -5.12
N ASN A 84 -19.67 -10.81 -6.05
CA ASN A 84 -20.04 -10.28 -7.36
C ASN A 84 -20.99 -9.08 -7.26
N TYR A 85 -21.84 -9.03 -6.23
CA TYR A 85 -22.70 -7.88 -5.97
C TYR A 85 -21.91 -6.62 -5.55
N TYR A 86 -20.84 -6.78 -4.77
CA TYR A 86 -20.04 -5.65 -4.28
C TYR A 86 -18.89 -5.24 -5.22
N LYS A 87 -18.36 -6.15 -6.04
CA LYS A 87 -17.33 -5.87 -7.06
C LYS A 87 -17.55 -4.57 -7.85
N PRO A 88 -18.72 -4.31 -8.47
CA PRO A 88 -18.93 -3.09 -9.26
C PRO A 88 -18.87 -1.82 -8.42
N LYS A 89 -19.31 -1.88 -7.15
CA LYS A 89 -19.23 -0.74 -6.23
C LYS A 89 -17.76 -0.48 -5.84
N ILE A 90 -17.03 -1.53 -5.48
CA ILE A 90 -15.61 -1.44 -5.13
C ILE A 90 -14.79 -0.91 -6.32
N SER A 91 -15.07 -1.36 -7.54
CA SER A 91 -14.36 -0.84 -8.73
C SER A 91 -14.66 0.63 -8.97
N SER A 92 -15.92 1.07 -8.80
CA SER A 92 -16.27 2.48 -8.94
C SER A 92 -15.58 3.37 -7.90
N GLU A 93 -15.48 2.92 -6.65
CA GLU A 93 -14.75 3.64 -5.59
C GLU A 93 -13.25 3.75 -5.92
N LYS A 94 -12.64 2.67 -6.42
CA LYS A 94 -11.23 2.67 -6.82
C LYS A 94 -10.98 3.62 -7.99
N VAL A 95 -11.83 3.62 -9.01
CA VAL A 95 -11.71 4.53 -10.16
C VAL A 95 -11.81 5.99 -9.70
N MET A 96 -12.75 6.32 -8.82
CA MET A 96 -12.88 7.67 -8.28
C MET A 96 -11.66 8.08 -7.43
N ALA A 97 -11.20 7.20 -6.53
CA ALA A 97 -10.07 7.48 -5.65
C ALA A 97 -8.75 7.68 -6.43
N THR A 98 -8.60 6.98 -7.54
CA THR A 98 -7.38 7.02 -8.35
C THR A 98 -7.41 8.08 -9.45
N GLN A 99 -8.53 8.76 -9.68
CA GLN A 99 -8.68 9.74 -10.77
C GLN A 99 -8.19 9.22 -12.13
N ASN A 100 -8.37 7.92 -12.42
CA ASN A 100 -7.84 7.23 -13.60
C ASN A 100 -6.30 7.20 -13.73
N ASN A 101 -5.55 7.46 -12.66
CA ASN A 101 -4.09 7.57 -12.69
C ASN A 101 -3.38 6.28 -12.21
N ILE A 102 -3.93 5.11 -12.57
CA ILE A 102 -3.55 3.84 -11.93
C ILE A 102 -2.24 3.26 -12.50
N GLU A 103 -1.82 3.66 -13.69
CA GLU A 103 -0.53 3.24 -14.26
C GLU A 103 0.06 4.40 -15.08
N PRO A 104 1.39 4.66 -14.99
CA PRO A 104 2.05 5.54 -15.93
C PRO A 104 1.83 4.99 -17.34
N MET A 105 1.24 5.79 -18.23
CA MET A 105 1.05 5.37 -19.61
C MET A 105 2.43 5.18 -20.24
N ALA A 106 2.75 3.95 -20.63
CA ALA A 106 4.00 3.64 -21.36
C ALA A 106 4.14 4.44 -22.67
N PHE A 107 3.04 5.02 -23.15
CA PHE A 107 2.98 5.93 -24.29
C PHE A 107 2.41 7.30 -23.87
N SER A 108 3.05 7.94 -22.89
CA SER A 108 2.85 9.38 -22.66
C SER A 108 3.52 10.14 -23.81
N PHE A 109 2.79 10.32 -24.92
CA PHE A 109 3.22 11.22 -26.01
C PHE A 109 3.28 12.70 -25.59
N THR A 110 2.86 12.99 -24.36
CA THR A 110 2.98 14.29 -23.71
C THR A 110 4.39 14.58 -23.17
N GLU A 111 5.27 13.58 -23.09
CA GLU A 111 6.70 13.85 -22.94
C GLU A 111 7.32 13.93 -24.34
N MET A 112 7.64 15.16 -24.79
CA MET A 112 8.41 15.49 -26.01
C MET A 112 9.83 14.87 -26.05
N GLY A 113 10.09 13.79 -25.31
CA GLY A 113 11.44 13.28 -25.03
C GLY A 113 11.93 12.15 -25.93
N THR A 114 11.03 11.39 -26.57
CA THR A 114 11.41 10.10 -27.21
C THR A 114 11.12 10.00 -28.71
N CYS A 115 10.39 10.94 -29.31
CA CYS A 115 10.14 10.95 -30.75
C CYS A 115 11.01 12.02 -31.42
N MET A 116 12.21 11.64 -31.87
CA MET A 116 12.95 12.42 -32.86
C MET A 116 12.27 12.20 -34.21
N SER A 117 11.81 13.27 -34.84
CA SER A 117 11.21 13.18 -36.17
C SER A 117 11.80 14.27 -37.04
N ASP A 118 12.42 13.85 -38.13
CA ASP A 118 13.00 14.73 -39.15
C ASP A 118 11.92 15.58 -39.85
N SER A 119 10.64 15.33 -39.59
CA SER A 119 9.50 16.11 -40.11
C SER A 119 9.11 17.30 -39.22
N TYR A 120 9.73 17.46 -38.05
CA TYR A 120 9.46 18.59 -37.16
C TYR A 120 10.73 19.40 -36.90
N SER A 121 10.60 20.71 -36.77
CA SER A 121 11.69 21.64 -36.52
C SER A 121 11.23 22.68 -35.51
N TYR A 122 12.15 23.16 -34.66
CA TYR A 122 11.83 24.24 -33.73
C TYR A 122 11.68 25.56 -34.49
N TRP A 123 10.84 26.44 -33.97
CA TRP A 123 10.56 27.73 -34.60
C TRP A 123 11.81 28.63 -34.68
N ASP A 124 12.78 28.43 -33.78
CA ASP A 124 14.03 29.19 -33.71
C ASP A 124 15.17 28.58 -34.55
N GLN A 125 14.92 27.51 -35.31
CA GLN A 125 15.94 26.89 -36.15
C GLN A 125 16.14 27.66 -37.47
N SER A 126 17.40 28.00 -37.76
CA SER A 126 17.80 28.63 -39.02
C SER A 126 17.91 27.62 -40.16
N SER A 127 17.85 28.08 -41.41
CA SER A 127 18.01 27.22 -42.60
C SER A 127 19.35 26.48 -42.63
N ASP A 128 20.40 27.10 -42.10
CA ASP A 128 21.75 26.54 -42.06
C ASP A 128 21.82 25.38 -41.05
N GLU A 129 21.09 25.47 -39.94
CA GLU A 129 20.97 24.40 -38.93
C GLU A 129 20.18 23.19 -39.44
N LEU A 130 19.24 23.40 -40.38
CA LEU A 130 18.47 22.34 -41.05
C LEU A 130 19.23 21.67 -42.20
N SER A 131 20.41 22.19 -42.57
CA SER A 131 21.24 21.58 -43.59
C SER A 131 21.85 20.26 -43.11
N ALA A 132 22.29 19.40 -44.05
CA ALA A 132 22.94 18.12 -43.73
C ALA A 132 24.26 18.27 -42.93
N LYS A 133 24.82 19.48 -42.85
CA LYS A 133 26.00 19.81 -42.04
C LYS A 133 25.64 20.56 -40.75
N GLY A 134 24.37 20.91 -40.56
CA GLY A 134 23.85 21.61 -39.41
C GLY A 134 23.56 20.68 -38.23
N HIS A 135 23.39 21.27 -37.06
CA HIS A 135 23.16 20.54 -35.81
C HIS A 135 21.68 20.59 -35.37
N GLY A 136 20.76 20.98 -36.26
CA GLY A 136 19.34 21.18 -35.95
C GLY A 136 18.64 19.91 -35.45
N GLY A 137 18.96 18.74 -36.02
CA GLY A 137 18.40 17.46 -35.56
C GLY A 137 18.84 17.06 -34.14
N LEU A 138 20.03 17.50 -33.71
CA LEU A 138 20.56 17.19 -32.38
C LEU A 138 19.86 17.95 -31.27
N ARG A 139 19.18 19.08 -31.58
CA ARG A 139 18.39 19.86 -30.61
C ARG A 139 17.13 19.11 -30.14
N GLN A 140 16.74 18.05 -30.85
CA GLN A 140 15.61 17.18 -30.47
C GLN A 140 16.00 16.06 -29.50
N MET A 141 17.30 15.92 -29.16
CA MET A 141 17.81 14.89 -28.26
C MET A 141 17.66 15.30 -26.80
N HIS A 142 16.42 15.34 -26.28
CA HIS A 142 16.17 15.64 -24.86
C HIS A 142 16.59 14.49 -23.93
N SER A 143 16.50 13.25 -24.43
CA SER A 143 16.80 12.03 -23.66
C SER A 143 18.09 11.32 -24.11
N PHE A 144 18.78 11.84 -25.12
CA PHE A 144 19.93 11.22 -25.75
C PHE A 144 21.12 12.17 -25.77
N VAL A 145 22.32 11.62 -25.82
CA VAL A 145 23.58 12.38 -25.86
C VAL A 145 24.38 12.01 -27.10
N THR A 146 25.26 12.91 -27.53
CA THR A 146 26.16 12.63 -28.66
C THR A 146 27.23 11.61 -28.27
N LEU A 147 27.84 10.97 -29.27
CA LEU A 147 28.89 9.95 -29.07
C LEU A 147 30.09 10.45 -28.22
N ASN A 148 30.38 11.75 -28.27
CA ASN A 148 31.53 12.37 -27.58
C ASN A 148 31.11 13.18 -26.34
N HIS A 149 29.97 12.86 -25.74
CA HIS A 149 29.46 13.57 -24.58
C HIS A 149 30.16 13.14 -23.28
N ASP A 150 30.74 14.10 -22.56
CA ASP A 150 31.37 13.88 -21.24
C ASP A 150 30.54 14.62 -20.17
N ASP A 151 29.71 13.87 -19.43
CA ASP A 151 28.92 14.39 -18.32
C ASP A 151 29.60 14.10 -16.98
N LYS A 152 29.78 15.14 -16.17
CA LYS A 152 30.28 15.03 -14.80
C LYS A 152 29.16 15.37 -13.83
N ILE A 153 28.75 14.40 -13.03
CA ILE A 153 27.76 14.60 -11.98
C ILE A 153 28.48 15.14 -10.75
N TYR A 154 28.02 16.27 -10.21
CA TYR A 154 28.51 16.79 -8.94
C TYR A 154 28.05 15.85 -7.82
N THR A 155 28.99 15.08 -7.29
CA THR A 155 28.77 14.33 -6.05
C THR A 155 29.16 15.24 -4.88
N PRO A 156 28.38 15.24 -3.78
CA PRO A 156 28.77 15.94 -2.57
C PRO A 156 30.12 15.39 -2.06
N GLU A 157 30.89 16.23 -1.37
CA GLU A 157 32.19 15.82 -0.81
C GLU A 157 31.99 14.67 0.18
N ASP A 158 32.84 13.63 0.08
CA ASP A 158 32.83 12.49 1.00
C ASP A 158 33.40 12.93 2.36
N ASP A 159 32.53 13.29 3.31
CA ASP A 159 32.89 13.57 4.72
C ASP A 159 33.22 12.28 5.52
N TYR A 160 33.68 11.22 4.85
CA TYR A 160 33.96 9.94 5.48
C TYR A 160 35.22 10.01 6.35
N GLU A 161 35.04 10.19 7.66
CA GLU A 161 36.08 9.94 8.65
C GLU A 161 36.09 8.44 9.02
N PRO A 162 37.18 7.69 8.74
CA PRO A 162 37.26 6.29 9.12
C PRO A 162 37.28 6.16 10.65
N ASP A 163 36.45 5.25 11.18
CA ASP A 163 36.41 4.80 12.59
C ASP A 163 37.72 4.08 12.97
N LYS A 164 38.84 4.80 12.91
CA LYS A 164 40.06 4.38 13.59
C LYS A 164 39.84 4.73 15.04
N VAL A 165 39.69 3.71 15.88
CA VAL A 165 39.90 3.80 17.33
C VAL A 165 41.11 4.69 17.54
N GLY A 166 40.86 5.90 18.05
CA GLY A 166 41.86 6.95 18.19
C GLY A 166 43.09 6.44 18.93
N GLU A 167 44.19 7.17 18.85
CA GLU A 167 45.49 6.85 19.45
C GLU A 167 45.37 6.55 20.96
N VAL A 168 44.96 5.32 21.31
CA VAL A 168 44.80 4.87 22.68
C VAL A 168 46.20 4.56 23.18
N ASP A 169 46.87 5.59 23.69
CA ASP A 169 48.16 5.46 24.35
C ASP A 169 48.01 4.53 25.57
N LEU A 170 48.53 3.31 25.42
CA LEU A 170 48.52 2.25 26.43
C LEU A 170 49.00 2.74 27.80
N GLY A 171 49.88 3.74 27.83
CA GLY A 171 50.38 4.35 29.06
C GLY A 171 49.28 5.01 29.90
N LYS A 172 48.31 5.69 29.27
CA LYS A 172 47.19 6.32 29.99
C LYS A 172 46.25 5.27 30.61
N LEU A 173 45.99 4.18 29.89
CA LEU A 173 45.17 3.07 30.39
C LEU A 173 45.83 2.36 31.58
N GLN A 174 47.16 2.17 31.55
CA GLN A 174 47.89 1.58 32.66
C GLN A 174 47.86 2.46 33.92
N GLN A 175 48.09 3.77 33.77
CA GLN A 175 48.02 4.70 34.90
C GLN A 175 46.63 4.74 35.55
N GLN A 176 45.56 4.67 34.76
CA GLN A 176 44.20 4.65 35.29
C GLN A 176 43.92 3.38 36.09
N ARG A 177 44.38 2.22 35.60
CA ARG A 177 44.23 0.94 36.30
C ARG A 177 45.01 0.89 37.62
N GLU A 178 46.21 1.45 37.67
CA GLU A 178 47.01 1.51 38.89
C GLU A 178 46.38 2.41 39.97
N LYS A 179 45.67 3.47 39.57
CA LYS A 179 44.92 4.33 40.51
C LYS A 179 43.75 3.57 41.13
N ASP A 180 43.03 2.78 40.33
CA ASP A 180 41.87 2.02 40.81
C ASP A 180 42.27 0.87 41.76
N ILE A 181 43.45 0.27 41.58
CA ILE A 181 43.95 -0.85 42.41
C ILE A 181 44.39 -0.40 43.81
N LYS A 182 44.77 0.87 44.02
CA LYS A 182 45.31 1.36 45.30
C LYS A 182 44.26 1.80 46.33
N ALA A 183 42.97 1.83 45.98
CA ALA A 183 41.93 2.14 46.96
C ALA A 183 41.72 0.95 47.91
N PRO A 184 41.96 1.07 49.24
CA PRO A 184 41.66 0.00 50.17
C PRO A 184 40.14 -0.24 50.23
N PRO A 185 39.69 -1.48 50.51
CA PRO A 185 38.27 -1.80 50.57
C PRO A 185 37.61 -0.98 51.67
N GLN A 186 36.72 -0.05 51.30
CA GLN A 186 35.81 0.58 52.24
C GLN A 186 34.79 -0.46 52.69
N GLY A 187 35.11 -1.16 53.79
CA GLY A 187 34.19 -2.02 54.49
C GLY A 187 34.68 -2.31 55.89
N SER A 188 34.17 -1.57 56.88
CA SER A 188 33.60 -2.12 58.14
C SER A 188 33.29 -1.02 59.17
N LEU A 189 32.08 -1.11 59.75
CA LEU A 189 31.72 -0.81 61.13
C LEU A 189 31.64 0.66 61.60
N ALA A 190 30.43 1.23 61.56
CA ALA A 190 29.61 1.62 62.72
C ALA A 190 28.22 2.07 62.24
#